data_AF-A0A433R899-F1
#
_entry.id   AF-A0A433R899-F1
#
_cell.length_a   1.000
_cell.length_b   1.000
_cell.length_c   1.000
_cell.angle_alpha   90.00
_cell.angle_beta   90.00
_cell.angle_gamma   90.00
#
_symmetry.space_group_name_H-M   'P 1'
#
loop_
_entity.id
_entity.type
_entity.pdbx_description
1 polymer ?
#
loop_
_entity_poly.entity_id
_entity_poly.type
_entity_poly.pdbx_seq_one_letter_code
_entity_poly.pdbx_strand_id
1 'polypeptide(L)' 'MNVQRASEIAGSPIMANVTLDGQPVYIQHVDEDSEVARVYPLDHPDQEQNVAVRQLVEDGEEVGSVGPLLCRE' A
#
# COMPACT_ATOMS: atom_id res chain seq x y z
N MET A 1 -4.68 0.39 -3.31
CA MET A 1 -4.91 0.49 -1.84
C MET A 1 -5.66 1.78 -1.49
N ASN A 2 -5.96 2.05 -0.22
CA ASN A 2 -6.62 3.28 0.26
C ASN A 2 -5.68 4.16 1.12
N VAL A 3 -6.00 5.45 1.30
CA VAL A 3 -5.21 6.46 2.05
C VAL A 3 -4.90 6.03 3.48
N GLN A 4 -5.89 5.49 4.21
CA GLN A 4 -5.68 5.03 5.58
C GLN A 4 -4.64 3.92 5.63
N ARG A 5 -4.81 2.90 4.78
CA ARG A 5 -3.87 1.77 4.70
C ARG A 5 -2.47 2.22 4.32
N ALA A 6 -2.37 3.14 3.35
CA ALA A 6 -1.10 3.74 2.95
C ALA A 6 -0.40 4.44 4.13
N SER A 7 -1.15 5.21 4.91
CA SER A 7 -0.65 5.94 6.08
C SER A 7 -0.18 4.98 7.18
N GLU A 8 -0.90 3.90 7.43
CA GLU A 8 -0.48 2.84 8.35
C GLU A 8 0.84 2.20 7.93
N ILE A 9 1.02 1.92 6.64
CA ILE A 9 2.28 1.37 6.10
C ILE A 9 3.42 2.38 6.27
N ALA A 10 3.18 3.65 5.94
CA ALA A 10 4.19 4.70 6.07
C ALA A 10 4.61 4.94 7.54
N GLY A 11 3.68 4.76 8.47
CA GLY A 11 3.96 4.82 9.91
C GLY A 11 4.48 3.52 10.51
N SER A 12 4.46 2.42 9.75
CA SER A 12 4.89 1.10 10.22
C SER A 12 6.38 0.87 9.91
N PRO A 13 7.15 0.29 10.85
CA PRO A 13 8.52 -0.16 10.58
C PRO A 13 8.56 -1.41 9.68
N ILE A 14 7.40 -2.03 9.41
CA ILE A 14 7.29 -3.22 8.58
C ILE A 14 7.10 -2.78 7.13
N MET A 15 8.03 -3.16 6.26
CA MET A 15 7.92 -2.94 4.82
C MET A 15 6.75 -3.73 4.26
N ALA A 16 5.71 -3.04 3.79
CA ALA A 16 4.65 -3.67 3.03
C ALA A 16 5.10 -3.88 1.57
N ASN A 17 4.65 -4.98 0.96
CA ASN A 17 4.88 -5.24 -0.46
C ASN A 17 4.00 -4.32 -1.30
N VAL A 18 4.45 -3.09 -1.54
CA VAL A 18 3.75 -2.11 -2.38
C VAL A 18 4.41 -2.02 -3.74
N THR A 19 3.59 -2.04 -4.79
CA THR A 19 4.03 -1.92 -6.17
C THR A 19 3.30 -0.77 -6.86
N LEU A 20 4.03 -0.09 -7.73
CA LEU A 20 3.54 0.93 -8.65
C LEU A 20 3.83 0.43 -10.06
N ASP A 21 2.79 0.21 -10.87
CA ASP A 21 2.92 -0.27 -12.25
C ASP A 21 3.77 -1.57 -12.37
N GLY A 22 3.69 -2.43 -11.36
CA GLY A 22 4.48 -3.67 -11.28
C GLY A 22 5.91 -3.51 -10.78
N GLN A 23 6.36 -2.29 -10.47
CA GLN A 23 7.66 -2.03 -9.83
C GLN A 23 7.51 -1.89 -8.32
N PRO A 24 8.37 -2.54 -7.51
CA PRO A 24 8.31 -2.42 -6.06
C PRO A 24 8.77 -1.02 -5.62
N VAL A 25 7.93 -0.36 -4.84
CA VAL A 25 8.16 1.00 -4.34
C VAL A 25 7.96 1.04 -2.84
N TYR A 26 8.69 1.93 -2.18
CA TYR A 26 8.53 2.18 -0.76
C TYR A 26 7.76 3.48 -0.52
N ILE A 27 6.81 3.47 0.42
CA ILE A 27 6.04 4.67 0.78
C ILE A 27 6.76 5.38 1.92
N GLN A 28 7.22 6.60 1.65
CA GLN A 28 7.87 7.44 2.65
C GLN A 28 6.87 8.26 3.45
N HIS A 29 5.87 8.82 2.78
CA HIS A 29 4.86 9.67 3.39
C HIS A 29 3.56 9.64 2.59
N VAL A 30 2.44 9.87 3.27
CA VAL A 30 1.10 9.92 2.66
C VAL A 30 0.44 11.23 3.05
N ASP A 31 0.06 12.00 2.03
CA ASP A 31 -0.74 13.21 2.15
C ASP A 31 -2.22 12.80 2.08
N GLU A 32 -2.89 12.80 3.22
CA GLU A 32 -4.30 12.40 3.36
C GLU A 32 -5.26 13.43 2.76
N ASP A 33 -4.88 14.72 2.75
CA ASP A 33 -5.67 15.81 2.16
C ASP A 33 -5.73 15.70 0.63
N SER A 34 -4.62 15.35 0.00
CA SER A 34 -4.49 15.27 -1.47
C SER A 34 -4.61 13.83 -2.01
N GLU A 35 -4.67 12.84 -1.13
CA GLU A 35 -4.64 11.40 -1.46
C GLU A 35 -3.40 10.98 -2.28
N VAL A 36 -2.27 11.64 -2.01
CA VAL A 36 -1.00 11.43 -2.71
C VAL A 36 0.01 10.82 -1.76
N ALA A 37 0.64 9.73 -2.20
CA ALA A 37 1.76 9.12 -1.51
C ALA A 37 3.08 9.52 -2.17
N ARG A 38 4.05 9.91 -1.34
CA ARG A 38 5.44 10.03 -1.74
C ARG A 38 6.09 8.67 -1.65
N VAL A 39 6.50 8.14 -2.81
CA VAL A 39 7.12 6.83 -2.93
C VAL A 39 8.49 6.94 -3.59
N TYR A 40 9.38 5.98 -3.34
CA TYR A 40 10.62 5.84 -4.09
C TYR A 40 10.79 4.39 -4.57
N PRO A 41 11.25 4.17 -5.81
CA PRO A 41 11.61 2.84 -6.31
C PRO A 41 12.73 2.23 -5.46
N LEU A 42 12.64 0.93 -5.17
CA LEU A 42 13.72 0.24 -4.45
C LEU A 42 15.04 0.23 -5.22
N ASP A 43 14.98 0.26 -6.55
CA ASP A 43 16.16 0.31 -7.42
C ASP A 43 16.82 1.70 -7.43
N HIS A 44 16.03 2.76 -7.23
CA HIS A 44 16.44 4.15 -7.32
C HIS A 44 15.83 4.99 -6.18
N PRO A 45 16.39 4.88 -4.95
CA PRO A 45 15.87 5.61 -3.80
C PRO A 45 15.98 7.13 -3.92
N ASP A 46 16.87 7.64 -4.77
CA ASP A 46 17.00 9.07 -5.09
C ASP A 46 15.86 9.59 -5.99
N GLN A 47 15.05 8.71 -6.58
CA GLN A 47 13.94 9.07 -7.45
C GLN A 47 12.60 9.04 -6.72
N GLU A 48 12.42 9.98 -5.81
CA GLU A 48 11.14 10.20 -5.15
C GLU A 48 10.06 10.69 -6.14
N GLN A 49 8.90 10.04 -6.08
CA GLN A 49 7.76 10.30 -6.94
C GLN A 49 6.51 10.49 -6.08
N ASN A 50 5.69 11.47 -6.45
CA ASN A 50 4.41 11.72 -5.79
C ASN A 50 3.32 11.10 -6.68
N VAL A 51 2.73 10.00 -6.21
CA VAL A 51 1.74 9.22 -6.96
C VAL A 51 0.46 9.11 -6.16
N ALA A 52 -0.67 8.99 -6.84
CA ALA A 52 -1.95 8.87 -6.13
C ALA A 52 -1.98 7.53 -5.38
N VAL A 53 -2.41 7.54 -4.12
CA VAL A 53 -2.47 6.33 -3.28
C VAL A 53 -3.25 5.18 -3.96
N ARG A 54 -4.31 5.54 -4.69
CA ARG A 54 -5.13 4.61 -5.47
C ARG A 54 -4.37 3.87 -6.59
N GLN A 55 -3.22 4.36 -7.03
CA GLN A 55 -2.37 3.71 -8.04
C GLN A 55 -1.43 2.66 -7.43
N LEU A 56 -1.23 2.70 -6.11
CA LEU A 56 -0.37 1.77 -5.40
C LEU A 56 -1.14 0.48 -5.10
N VAL A 57 -0.48 -0.64 -5.34
CA VAL A 57 -1.02 -1.98 -5.14
C VAL A 57 -0.22 -2.68 -4.05
N GLU A 58 -0.88 -3.09 -2.97
CA GLU A 58 -0.28 -3.91 -1.92
C GLU A 58 -0.48 -5.39 -2.28
N ASP A 59 0.57 -6.20 -2.30
CA ASP A 59 0.54 -7.66 -2.56
C ASP A 59 0.07 -8.46 -1.33
N GLY A 60 -0.85 -7.88 -0.56
CA GLY A 60 -1.27 -8.35 0.76
C GLY A 60 -2.78 -8.40 0.96
N GLU A 61 -3.57 -8.25 -0.11
CA GLU A 61 -5.01 -8.49 -0.03
C GLU A 61 -5.28 -9.99 -0.17
N GLU A 62 -5.04 -10.71 0.93
CA GLU A 62 -5.84 -11.90 1.21
C GLU A 62 -7.28 -11.42 1.33
N VAL A 63 -7.99 -11.45 0.20
CA VAL A 63 -9.43 -11.23 0.11
C VAL A 63 -10.11 -12.03 1.22
N GLY A 64 -10.47 -11.33 2.29
CA GLY A 64 -11.27 -11.87 3.37
C GLY A 64 -12.65 -12.20 2.84
N SER A 65 -12.83 -13.40 2.32
CA SER A 65 -14.13 -14.02 2.03
C SER A 65 -13.96 -15.51 1.74
N VAL A 66 -13.85 -16.33 2.79
CA VAL A 66 -14.73 -17.50 2.98
C VAL A 66 -14.59 -17.99 4.42
N GLY A 67 -15.24 -17.30 5.35
CA GLY A 67 -15.76 -17.97 6.53
C GLY A 67 -17.21 -18.36 6.26
N PRO A 68 -17.54 -19.56 5.75
CA PRO A 68 -18.88 -20.07 5.95
C PRO A 68 -18.98 -20.37 7.44
N LEU A 69 -19.76 -19.55 8.13
CA LEU A 69 -20.34 -19.85 9.42
C LEU A 69 -20.72 -21.33 9.46
N LEU A 70 -20.12 -22.05 10.40
CA LEU A 70 -20.43 -23.45 10.67
C LEU A 70 -21.84 -23.54 11.26
N CYS A 71 -22.87 -23.47 10.41
CA CYS A 71 -24.21 -23.96 10.76
C CYS A 71 -24.16 -25.49 10.66
N ARG A 72 -23.63 -26.14 11.70
CA ARG A 72 -23.75 -27.60 11.87
C ARG A 72 -25.02 -27.89 12.67
N GLU A 73 -25.78 -28.83 12.12
CA GLU A 73 -27.12 -29.30 12.49
C GLU A 73 -27.20 -29.92 13.89
#